data_AF-A0A942BI35-F1
#
_entry.id   AF-A0A942BI35-F1
#
_cell.length_a   1.000
_cell.length_b   1.000
_cell.length_c   1.000
_cell.angle_alpha   90.00
_cell.angle_beta   90.00
_cell.angle_gamma   90.00
#
_symmetry.space_group_name_H-M   'P 1'
#
loop_
_entity.id
_entity.type
_entity.pdbx_description
1 polymer ?
#
loop_
_entity_poly.entity_id
_entity_poly.type
_entity_poly.pdbx_seq_one_letter_code
_entity_poly.pdbx_strand_id
1 'polypeptide(L)'
;MGHYRNDAVASLASRGIKYAGKEACATCHEELSPHTQKGVSCETCHGPGAAHVDDFDANKFTINRSRAACTVCHSMISARRENFPQIDAVNHNPDKRCVDCHSVHPKQPPKPTTPAVKTPADAKQSAPAKPAEKTPTGAGSGAEKKEGEFHEGGEGHEE
;
A
#
# COMPACT_ATOMS: atom_id res chain seq x y z
N MET A 1 1.42 37.53 9.62
CA MET A 1 1.10 37.89 8.23
C MET A 1 2.00 37.07 7.32
N GLY A 2 1.44 36.20 6.47
CA GLY A 2 2.23 35.38 5.54
C GLY A 2 2.69 36.16 4.31
N HIS A 3 3.75 35.69 3.65
CA HIS A 3 4.27 36.30 2.42
C HIS A 3 3.31 36.05 1.25
N TYR A 4 2.51 37.06 0.90
CA TYR A 4 1.67 37.03 -0.30
C TYR A 4 2.56 37.18 -1.56
N ARG A 5 2.44 36.22 -2.49
CA ARG A 5 3.16 36.22 -3.77
C ARG A 5 2.24 36.78 -4.86
N ASN A 6 2.22 38.10 -5.04
CA ASN A 6 1.34 38.76 -6.01
C ASN A 6 1.49 38.19 -7.43
N ASP A 7 2.73 38.08 -7.92
CA ASP A 7 3.05 37.56 -9.25
C ASP A 7 2.63 36.10 -9.47
N ALA A 8 2.35 35.35 -8.39
CA ALA A 8 1.91 33.96 -8.51
C ALA A 8 0.59 33.86 -9.27
N VAL A 9 -0.33 34.83 -9.12
CA VAL A 9 -1.62 34.81 -9.81
C VAL A 9 -1.42 34.84 -11.32
N ALA A 10 -0.62 35.79 -11.82
CA ALA A 10 -0.32 35.91 -13.24
C ALA A 10 0.43 34.67 -13.77
N SER A 11 1.41 34.18 -13.01
CA SER A 11 2.20 33.00 -13.40
C SER A 11 1.39 31.70 -13.47
N LEU A 12 0.37 31.54 -12.63
CA LEU A 12 -0.50 30.36 -12.63
C LEU A 12 -1.52 30.45 -13.76
N ALA A 13 -2.07 31.64 -14.01
CA ALA A 13 -3.00 31.90 -15.10
C ALA A 13 -2.36 31.70 -16.48
N SER A 14 -1.05 31.93 -16.63
CA SER A 14 -0.34 31.73 -17.90
C SER A 14 -0.03 30.26 -18.22
N ARG A 15 -0.32 29.31 -17.32
CA ARG A 15 -0.08 27.89 -17.56
C ARG A 15 -1.19 27.31 -18.42
N GLY A 16 -0.81 26.58 -19.47
CA GLY A 16 -1.78 25.85 -20.28
C GLY A 16 -2.53 24.78 -19.47
N ILE A 17 -3.83 24.66 -19.72
CA ILE A 17 -4.68 23.64 -19.11
C ILE A 17 -4.25 22.25 -19.59
N LYS A 18 -4.07 21.32 -18.66
CA LYS A 18 -3.71 19.92 -18.94
C LYS A 18 -4.80 18.94 -18.57
N TYR A 19 -5.72 19.36 -17.72
CA TYR A 19 -6.79 18.52 -17.19
C TYR A 19 -8.11 18.93 -17.82
N ALA A 20 -8.89 17.95 -18.28
CA ALA A 20 -10.17 18.19 -18.94
C ALA A 20 -11.33 18.33 -17.93
N GLY A 21 -11.21 17.72 -16.74
CA GLY A 21 -12.31 17.65 -15.78
C GLY A 21 -13.32 16.54 -16.10
N LYS A 22 -14.13 16.18 -15.09
CA LYS A 22 -15.00 14.99 -15.15
C LYS A 22 -16.12 15.12 -16.19
N GLU A 23 -16.65 16.33 -16.37
CA GLU A 23 -17.75 16.62 -17.27
C GLU A 23 -17.36 16.36 -18.72
N ALA A 24 -16.14 16.74 -19.11
CA ALA A 24 -15.61 16.48 -20.44
C ALA A 24 -15.41 14.98 -20.70
N CYS A 25 -15.06 14.19 -19.68
CA CYS A 25 -14.97 12.73 -19.82
C CYS A 25 -16.35 12.09 -20.03
N ALA A 26 -17.36 12.57 -19.30
CA ALA A 26 -18.71 12.01 -19.27
C ALA A 26 -19.51 12.20 -20.56
N THR A 27 -19.03 13.02 -21.50
CA THR A 27 -19.67 13.19 -22.82
C THR A 27 -19.50 11.96 -23.72
N CYS A 28 -18.45 11.16 -23.50
CA CYS A 28 -18.16 9.95 -24.28
C CYS A 28 -18.07 8.68 -23.42
N HIS A 29 -17.78 8.78 -22.12
CA HIS A 29 -17.64 7.65 -21.21
C HIS A 29 -18.76 7.61 -20.15
N GLU A 30 -19.51 6.50 -20.08
CA GLU A 30 -20.64 6.32 -19.15
C GLU A 30 -20.26 5.56 -17.86
N GLU A 31 -18.95 5.43 -17.59
CA GLU A 31 -18.44 4.51 -16.56
C GLU A 31 -18.53 5.10 -15.15
N LEU A 32 -19.12 4.34 -14.23
CA LEU A 32 -19.21 4.71 -12.81
C LEU A 32 -18.10 4.05 -12.01
N SER A 33 -17.40 4.84 -11.20
CA SER A 33 -16.44 4.36 -10.22
C SER A 33 -16.90 4.75 -8.81
N PRO A 34 -16.76 3.87 -7.80
CA PRO A 34 -16.97 4.25 -6.40
C PRO A 34 -16.10 5.45 -5.98
N HIS A 35 -14.92 5.63 -6.59
CA HIS A 35 -14.01 6.73 -6.29
C HIS A 35 -14.51 8.06 -6.85
N THR A 36 -15.03 8.08 -8.08
CA THR A 36 -15.55 9.31 -8.71
C THR A 36 -16.80 9.82 -7.99
N GLN A 37 -17.64 8.91 -7.48
CA GLN A 37 -18.78 9.25 -6.61
C GLN A 37 -18.36 9.86 -5.27
N LYS A 38 -17.11 9.66 -4.84
CA LYS A 38 -16.53 10.28 -3.64
C LYS A 38 -15.66 11.49 -3.95
N GLY A 39 -15.70 12.00 -5.19
CA GLY A 39 -15.03 13.23 -5.61
C GLY A 39 -13.61 13.05 -6.14
N VAL A 40 -13.14 11.81 -6.34
CA VAL A 40 -11.84 11.58 -6.99
C VAL A 40 -12.00 11.82 -8.50
N SER A 41 -11.15 12.67 -9.09
CA SER A 41 -11.20 12.93 -10.55
C SER A 41 -10.78 11.70 -11.36
N CYS A 42 -11.38 11.50 -12.53
CA CYS A 42 -11.01 10.48 -13.52
C CYS A 42 -9.48 10.51 -13.79
N GLU A 43 -8.96 11.72 -13.90
CA GLU A 43 -7.57 12.02 -14.27
C GLU A 43 -6.56 11.71 -13.16
N THR A 44 -7.05 11.40 -11.94
CA THR A 44 -6.20 10.89 -10.85
C THR A 44 -5.58 9.55 -11.20
N CYS A 45 -6.34 8.69 -11.90
CA CYS A 45 -5.88 7.36 -12.32
C CYS A 45 -5.54 7.33 -13.81
N HIS A 46 -6.30 8.07 -14.62
CA HIS A 46 -6.19 8.08 -16.08
C HIS A 46 -5.09 9.04 -16.58
N GLY A 47 -4.67 10.02 -15.78
CA GLY A 47 -3.73 11.06 -16.20
C GLY A 47 -4.42 12.27 -16.84
N PRO A 48 -3.66 13.31 -17.22
CA PRO A 48 -4.19 14.55 -17.79
C PRO A 48 -4.84 14.30 -19.16
N GLY A 49 -6.13 14.60 -19.28
CA GLY A 49 -6.95 14.25 -20.44
C GLY A 49 -7.23 15.38 -21.42
N ALA A 50 -6.74 16.60 -21.20
CA ALA A 50 -7.12 17.75 -22.06
C ALA A 50 -6.82 17.50 -23.55
N ALA A 51 -5.59 17.08 -23.88
CA ALA A 51 -5.20 16.82 -25.27
C ALA A 51 -6.00 15.66 -25.91
N HIS A 52 -6.44 14.69 -25.11
CA HIS A 52 -7.27 13.57 -25.56
C HIS A 52 -8.69 14.00 -25.92
N VAL A 53 -9.24 14.95 -25.16
CA VAL A 53 -10.55 15.52 -25.45
C VAL A 53 -10.50 16.39 -26.70
N ASP A 54 -9.40 17.13 -26.93
CA ASP A 54 -9.21 17.98 -28.10
C ASP A 54 -9.02 17.16 -29.40
N ASP A 55 -8.19 16.11 -29.34
CA ASP A 55 -7.94 15.20 -30.46
C ASP A 55 -7.71 13.77 -29.95
N PHE A 56 -8.78 12.99 -29.96
CA PHE A 56 -8.79 11.60 -29.49
C PHE A 56 -7.81 10.71 -30.27
N ASP A 57 -7.72 10.88 -31.58
CA ASP A 57 -6.94 9.97 -32.43
C ASP A 57 -5.44 10.24 -32.31
N ALA A 58 -5.05 11.50 -32.14
CA ALA A 58 -3.66 11.87 -31.91
C ALA A 58 -3.20 11.64 -30.45
N ASN A 59 -4.11 11.70 -29.47
CA ASN A 59 -3.73 11.74 -28.04
C ASN A 59 -4.39 10.64 -27.20
N LYS A 60 -4.18 9.38 -27.56
CA LYS A 60 -4.52 8.24 -26.70
C LYS A 60 -3.47 8.11 -25.60
N PHE A 61 -3.91 7.92 -24.36
CA PHE A 61 -3.00 7.75 -23.23
C PHE A 61 -3.25 6.45 -22.47
N THR A 62 -2.21 5.99 -21.78
CA THR A 62 -2.21 4.73 -21.03
C THR A 62 -2.51 4.99 -19.56
N ILE A 63 -3.44 4.23 -19.00
CA ILE A 63 -3.82 4.30 -17.59
C ILE A 63 -2.72 3.68 -16.73
N ASN A 64 -2.32 4.37 -15.65
CA ASN A 64 -1.38 3.81 -14.68
C ASN A 64 -2.07 2.75 -13.81
N ARG A 65 -1.88 1.48 -14.15
CA ARG A 65 -2.41 0.31 -13.42
C ARG A 65 -1.40 -0.31 -12.45
N SER A 66 -0.32 0.41 -12.14
CA SER A 66 0.70 -0.07 -11.19
C SER A 66 0.15 -0.13 -9.78
N ARG A 67 0.73 -1.00 -8.94
CA ARG A 67 0.43 -1.02 -7.49
C ARG A 67 0.71 0.34 -6.85
N ALA A 68 1.82 0.98 -7.26
CA ALA A 68 2.26 2.27 -6.74
C ALA A 68 1.17 3.36 -6.85
N ALA A 69 0.44 3.40 -7.97
CA ALA A 69 -0.65 4.36 -8.17
C ALA A 69 -1.77 4.20 -7.13
N CYS A 70 -2.15 2.96 -6.82
CA CYS A 70 -3.20 2.67 -5.83
C CYS A 70 -2.74 2.97 -4.40
N THR A 71 -1.48 2.68 -4.09
CA THR A 71 -0.91 2.79 -2.74
C THR A 71 -0.61 4.22 -2.31
N VAL A 72 -0.66 5.20 -3.22
CA VAL A 72 -0.67 6.63 -2.85
C VAL A 72 -1.78 6.94 -1.83
N CYS A 73 -2.93 6.29 -1.99
CA CYS A 73 -4.08 6.47 -1.10
C CYS A 73 -4.33 5.28 -0.19
N HIS A 74 -4.18 4.06 -0.70
CA HIS A 74 -4.60 2.84 -0.01
C HIS A 74 -3.52 2.19 0.87
N SER A 75 -2.32 2.76 0.98
CA SER A 75 -1.36 2.33 2.00
C SER A 75 -1.82 2.73 3.41
N MET A 76 -1.29 2.04 4.43
CA MET A 76 -1.42 2.45 5.83
C MET A 76 -0.79 3.84 6.04
N ILE A 77 -1.63 4.86 6.24
CA ILE A 77 -1.27 6.25 6.48
C ILE A 77 -1.98 6.69 7.77
N SER A 78 -1.22 7.07 8.79
CA SER A 78 -1.75 7.43 10.12
C SER A 78 -2.74 8.60 10.11
N ALA A 79 -2.62 9.51 9.13
CA ALA A 79 -3.53 10.64 8.97
C ALA A 79 -4.88 10.27 8.33
N ARG A 80 -5.07 9.04 7.86
CA ARG A 80 -6.34 8.59 7.27
C ARG A 80 -7.33 8.22 8.37
N ARG A 81 -8.57 8.62 8.15
CA ARG A 81 -9.74 8.17 8.92
C ARG A 81 -9.81 6.64 8.94
N GLU A 82 -10.23 6.09 10.09
CA GLU A 82 -10.23 4.64 10.37
C GLU A 82 -11.07 3.83 9.37
N ASN A 83 -12.15 4.41 8.84
CA ASN A 83 -13.02 3.77 7.85
C ASN A 83 -12.60 4.02 6.39
N PHE A 84 -11.40 4.57 6.14
CA PHE A 84 -10.84 4.59 4.79
C PHE A 84 -10.20 3.23 4.50
N PRO A 85 -10.48 2.57 3.36
CA PRO A 85 -9.86 1.29 3.03
C PRO A 85 -8.35 1.43 2.88
N GLN A 86 -7.60 0.81 3.79
CA GLN A 86 -6.14 0.79 3.78
C GLN A 86 -5.65 -0.65 3.84
N ILE A 87 -4.48 -0.89 3.24
CA ILE A 87 -3.81 -2.18 3.19
C ILE A 87 -2.33 -2.01 3.54
N ASP A 88 -1.74 -3.09 4.05
CA ASP A 88 -0.28 -3.24 4.01
C ASP A 88 0.14 -3.60 2.58
N ALA A 89 0.65 -2.62 1.85
CA ALA A 89 1.05 -2.75 0.46
C ALA A 89 2.18 -3.77 0.22
N VAL A 90 2.99 -4.05 1.25
CA VAL A 90 4.10 -5.02 1.20
C VAL A 90 3.55 -6.43 1.23
N ASN A 91 2.58 -6.71 2.12
CA ASN A 91 2.08 -8.05 2.36
C ASN A 91 0.84 -8.41 1.53
N HIS A 92 0.08 -7.42 1.04
CA HIS A 92 -1.15 -7.69 0.31
C HIS A 92 -0.87 -8.11 -1.15
N ASN A 93 -0.59 -9.39 -1.36
CA ASN A 93 -0.37 -10.01 -2.69
C ASN A 93 0.73 -9.30 -3.50
N PRO A 94 1.99 -9.28 -3.04
CA PRO A 94 3.06 -8.42 -3.58
C PRO A 94 3.26 -8.54 -5.10
N ASP A 95 3.13 -9.75 -5.65
CA ASP A 95 3.44 -10.04 -7.06
C ASP A 95 2.25 -9.86 -8.02
N LYS A 96 1.08 -9.45 -7.52
CA LYS A 96 -0.14 -9.26 -8.34
C LYS A 96 -0.51 -7.79 -8.44
N ARG A 97 -1.12 -7.35 -9.54
CA ARG A 97 -1.65 -5.99 -9.63
C ARG A 97 -2.99 -5.94 -8.91
N CYS A 98 -3.31 -4.79 -8.33
CA CYS A 98 -4.59 -4.58 -7.64
C CYS A 98 -5.79 -4.88 -8.55
N VAL A 99 -5.69 -4.47 -9.81
CA VAL A 99 -6.74 -4.62 -10.83
C VAL A 99 -6.93 -6.06 -11.33
N ASP A 100 -6.04 -6.99 -10.98
CA ASP A 100 -6.21 -8.40 -11.32
C ASP A 100 -7.30 -9.07 -10.44
N CYS A 101 -7.65 -8.44 -9.30
CA CYS A 101 -8.68 -8.93 -8.39
C CYS A 101 -9.77 -7.88 -8.08
N HIS A 102 -9.45 -6.57 -8.12
CA HIS A 102 -10.39 -5.49 -7.84
C HIS A 102 -10.85 -4.79 -9.12
N SER A 103 -12.17 -4.64 -9.29
CA SER A 103 -12.73 -3.78 -10.35
C SER A 103 -12.95 -2.35 -9.84
N VAL A 104 -12.37 -1.39 -10.56
CA VAL A 104 -12.48 0.06 -10.27
C VAL A 104 -13.63 0.75 -11.02
N HIS A 105 -14.22 0.06 -12.01
CA HIS A 105 -15.46 0.42 -12.71
C HIS A 105 -16.45 -0.75 -12.68
N PRO A 106 -16.93 -1.13 -11.48
CA PRO A 106 -17.81 -2.29 -11.38
C PRO A 106 -19.22 -1.92 -11.89
N LYS A 107 -19.83 -2.80 -12.68
CA LYS A 107 -21.22 -2.63 -13.18
C LYS A 107 -22.27 -2.63 -12.05
N GLN A 108 -21.88 -3.12 -10.87
CA GLN A 108 -22.68 -3.14 -9.64
C GLN A 108 -21.78 -2.72 -8.48
N PRO A 109 -22.30 -2.06 -7.43
CA PRO A 109 -21.49 -1.69 -6.27
C PRO A 109 -20.80 -2.93 -5.69
N PRO A 110 -19.51 -2.84 -5.33
CA PRO A 110 -18.76 -4.00 -4.86
C PRO A 110 -19.42 -4.58 -3.61
N LYS A 111 -19.65 -5.90 -3.60
CA LYS A 111 -20.06 -6.63 -2.41
C LYS A 111 -18.93 -6.47 -1.37
N PRO A 112 -19.22 -6.21 -0.08
CA PRO A 112 -18.16 -6.09 0.92
C PRO A 112 -17.45 -7.44 1.04
N THR A 113 -16.26 -7.55 0.49
CA THR A 113 -15.42 -8.73 0.65
C THR A 113 -14.39 -8.40 1.73
N THR A 114 -14.60 -9.01 2.90
CA THR A 114 -13.76 -8.98 4.12
C THR A 114 -13.84 -7.75 5.04
N PRO A 115 -13.84 -7.95 6.38
CA PRO A 115 -13.99 -6.88 7.36
C PRO A 115 -12.71 -6.05 7.48
N ALA A 116 -12.89 -4.78 7.82
CA ALA A 116 -11.80 -3.85 8.13
C ALA A 116 -10.76 -4.52 9.04
N VAL A 117 -9.48 -4.46 8.65
CA VAL A 117 -8.38 -4.78 9.55
C VAL A 117 -8.46 -3.77 10.68
N LYS A 118 -8.91 -4.23 11.84
CA LYS A 118 -8.83 -3.49 13.09
C LYS A 118 -7.36 -3.17 13.35
N THR A 119 -7.04 -1.88 13.44
CA THR A 119 -5.69 -1.45 13.82
C THR A 119 -5.34 -1.92 15.24
N PRO A 120 -4.04 -2.00 15.62
CA PRO A 120 -3.60 -2.54 16.91
C PRO A 120 -4.13 -1.81 18.16
N ALA A 121 -4.87 -0.71 17.99
CA ALA A 121 -5.53 0.02 19.08
C ALA A 121 -6.60 -0.82 19.81
N ASP A 122 -7.10 -1.90 19.22
CA ASP A 122 -8.03 -2.83 19.87
C ASP A 122 -7.33 -3.89 20.76
N ALA A 123 -5.99 -3.98 20.73
CA ALA A 123 -5.23 -4.92 21.55
C ALA A 123 -4.98 -4.39 22.98
N LYS A 124 -6.04 -3.95 23.68
CA LYS A 124 -5.98 -3.77 25.13
C LYS A 124 -6.72 -4.91 25.81
N GLN A 125 -6.04 -6.05 25.94
CA GLN A 125 -6.21 -7.04 27.01
C GLN A 125 -5.29 -8.25 26.78
N SER A 126 -4.14 -8.28 27.44
CA SER A 126 -3.55 -9.47 28.07
C SER A 126 -2.41 -9.02 28.99
N ALA A 127 -2.42 -9.53 30.22
CA ALA A 127 -1.55 -9.18 31.34
C ALA A 127 -0.05 -9.40 31.04
N PRO A 128 0.88 -8.72 31.78
CA PRO A 128 2.31 -8.99 31.64
C PRO A 128 2.63 -10.43 32.05
N ALA A 129 3.42 -11.11 31.22
CA ALA A 129 4.00 -12.42 31.54
C ALA A 129 4.82 -12.34 32.84
N LYS A 130 4.54 -13.25 33.77
CA LYS A 130 5.32 -13.46 34.99
C LYS A 130 6.75 -13.90 34.63
N PRO A 131 7.81 -13.46 35.33
CA PRO A 131 9.17 -13.91 35.06
C PRO A 131 9.36 -15.37 35.50
N ALA A 132 10.20 -16.08 34.75
CA ALA A 132 10.55 -17.48 35.00
C ALA A 132 11.30 -17.63 36.35
N GLU A 133 10.78 -18.51 37.20
CA GLU A 133 11.40 -18.92 38.46
C GLU A 133 12.43 -20.03 38.19
N LYS A 134 13.60 -19.92 38.82
CA LYS A 134 14.70 -20.89 38.74
C LYS A 134 14.45 -22.07 39.69
N THR A 135 14.96 -23.22 39.28
CA THR A 135 14.94 -24.59 39.86
C THR A 135 15.22 -24.72 41.36
N PRO A 136 14.91 -25.91 41.94
CA PRO A 136 15.98 -26.67 42.58
C PRO A 136 16.00 -28.20 42.33
N THR A 137 17.21 -28.68 42.05
CA THR A 137 17.94 -29.92 42.44
C THR A 137 17.27 -31.21 42.96
N GLY A 138 17.83 -32.35 42.48
CA GLY A 138 17.95 -33.66 43.16
C GLY A 138 18.26 -34.81 42.15
N ALA A 139 19.52 -35.22 41.92
CA ALA A 139 20.37 -36.20 42.63
C ALA A 139 20.03 -37.69 42.39
N GLY A 140 20.96 -38.46 41.79
CA GLY A 140 21.05 -39.93 41.91
C GLY A 140 21.77 -40.70 40.79
N SER A 141 23.03 -41.09 41.07
CA SER A 141 23.90 -42.24 40.66
C SER A 141 23.59 -43.08 39.39
N GLY A 142 24.55 -43.63 38.61
CA GLY A 142 26.00 -43.82 38.70
C GLY A 142 26.47 -44.94 37.72
N ALA A 143 27.80 -45.04 37.48
CA ALA A 143 28.57 -46.11 36.81
C ALA A 143 28.60 -46.16 35.25
N GLU A 144 29.70 -46.42 34.51
CA GLU A 144 31.16 -46.41 34.73
C GLU A 144 31.86 -46.62 33.35
N LYS A 145 33.01 -45.94 33.14
CA LYS A 145 34.20 -46.22 32.27
C LYS A 145 34.11 -46.69 30.79
N LYS A 146 34.78 -45.94 29.88
CA LYS A 146 36.08 -46.23 29.19
C LYS A 146 36.29 -45.25 28.01
N GLU A 147 37.31 -44.38 28.02
CA GLU A 147 38.70 -44.50 27.49
C GLU A 147 38.85 -44.31 25.96
N GLY A 148 39.70 -43.34 25.57
CA GLY A 148 40.31 -43.14 24.24
C GLY A 148 39.55 -42.16 23.33
N GLU A 149 40.12 -41.21 22.59
CA GLU A 149 41.50 -40.87 22.23
C GLU A 149 41.45 -39.44 21.62
N PHE A 150 42.51 -38.68 21.86
CA PHE A 150 42.77 -37.31 21.43
C PHE A 150 43.40 -37.30 20.02
N HIS A 151 42.95 -36.42 19.12
CA HIS A 151 43.82 -35.90 18.06
C HIS A 151 43.43 -34.46 17.65
N GLU A 152 44.43 -33.59 17.81
CA GLU A 152 44.55 -32.24 17.26
C GLU A 152 44.90 -32.24 15.75
N GLY A 153 44.70 -31.09 15.12
CA GLY A 153 45.35 -30.69 13.86
C GLY A 153 44.46 -30.86 12.61
N GLY A 154 44.37 -29.92 11.68
CA GLY A 154 45.19 -28.73 11.47
C GLY A 154 44.65 -27.92 10.27
N GLU A 155 45.28 -26.77 10.09
CA GLU A 155 45.04 -25.71 9.12
C GLU A 155 45.45 -26.08 7.67
N GLY A 156 44.92 -25.33 6.69
CA GLY A 156 45.33 -25.29 5.26
C GLY A 156 44.14 -24.82 4.40
N HIS A 157 44.02 -23.57 3.93
CA HIS A 157 44.83 -22.75 2.99
C HIS A 157 44.79 -23.26 1.52
N GLU A 158 44.48 -22.30 0.61
CA GLU A 158 44.73 -22.27 -0.85
C GLU A 158 43.76 -23.13 -1.71
N GLU A 159 43.13 -22.69 -2.81
CA GLU A 159 43.17 -21.50 -3.70
C GLU A 159 41.77 -21.26 -4.30
#